data_AF-A0A6V7MBI7-F1
#
_entry.id   AF-A0A6V7MBI7-F1
#
_cell.length_a   1.000
_cell.length_b   1.000
_cell.length_c   1.000
_cell.angle_alpha   90.00
_cell.angle_beta   90.00
_cell.angle_gamma   90.00
#
_symmetry.space_group_name_H-M   'P 1'
#
loop_
_entity.id
_entity.type
_entity.pdbx_description
1 polymer ?
#
loop_
_entity_poly.entity_id
_entity_poly.type
_entity_poly.pdbx_seq_one_letter_code
_entity_poly.pdbx_strand_id
1 'polypeptide(L)'
;ELSGIFVKSISKGSAADLSGKIQINDRIVEVDGHSLQGYSNHEAVEVLRSTGQIVLLCLERYLRGPKYEQLQQAIAASELRVPQPSSPSLTSLPSFPISA
;
A
#
# COMPACT_ATOMS: atom_id res chain seq x y z
N GLU A 1 -2.79 1.62 12.58
CA GLU A 1 -2.38 0.87 11.37
C GLU A 1 -3.25 1.28 10.20
N LEU A 2 -2.70 1.36 8.99
CA LEU A 2 -3.51 1.59 7.78
C LEU A 2 -4.19 0.27 7.41
N SER A 3 -5.45 0.13 7.80
CA SER A 3 -6.27 -1.05 7.46
C SER A 3 -7.03 -0.81 6.16
N GLY A 4 -6.84 -1.69 5.18
CA GLY A 4 -7.55 -1.64 3.91
C GLY A 4 -6.82 -2.35 2.78
N ILE A 5 -7.42 -2.28 1.60
CA ILE A 5 -6.92 -2.88 0.37
C ILE A 5 -6.22 -1.79 -0.44
N PHE A 6 -4.92 -1.96 -0.67
CA PHE A 6 -4.09 -0.97 -1.35
C PHE A 6 -3.39 -1.60 -2.56
N VAL A 7 -3.25 -0.82 -3.61
CA VAL A 7 -2.54 -1.21 -4.83
C VAL A 7 -1.05 -1.19 -4.55
N LYS A 8 -0.44 -2.38 -4.43
CA LYS A 8 1.01 -2.53 -4.25
C LYS A 8 1.77 -2.47 -5.57
N SER A 9 1.23 -3.10 -6.61
CA SER A 9 1.86 -3.16 -7.93
C SER A 9 0.81 -3.37 -9.01
N ILE A 10 1.14 -2.98 -10.23
CA ILE A 10 0.30 -3.14 -11.41
C ILE A 10 1.07 -3.98 -12.43
N SER A 11 0.48 -5.10 -12.83
CA SER A 11 1.07 -5.98 -13.83
C SER A 11 1.00 -5.35 -15.22
N LYS A 12 2.12 -5.34 -15.95
CA LYS A 12 2.19 -4.82 -17.32
C LYS A 12 1.23 -5.58 -18.25
N GLY A 13 0.48 -4.85 -19.07
CA GLY A 13 -0.52 -5.43 -19.97
C GLY A 13 -1.82 -5.90 -19.29
N SER A 14 -2.00 -5.64 -18.00
CA SER A 14 -3.28 -5.87 -17.30
C SER A 14 -4.31 -4.79 -17.66
N ALA A 15 -5.59 -5.05 -17.40
CA ALA A 15 -6.66 -4.06 -17.58
C ALA A 15 -6.41 -2.77 -16.77
N ALA A 16 -5.79 -2.89 -15.60
CA ALA A 16 -5.41 -1.75 -14.76
C ALA A 16 -4.30 -0.89 -15.41
N ASP A 17 -3.29 -1.55 -15.98
CA ASP A 17 -2.18 -0.91 -16.70
C ASP A 17 -2.66 -0.19 -17.96
N LEU A 18 -3.45 -0.89 -18.78
CA LEU A 18 -4.02 -0.36 -20.02
C LEU A 18 -4.99 0.81 -19.78
N SER A 19 -5.72 0.77 -18.66
CA SER A 19 -6.61 1.86 -18.26
C SER A 19 -5.84 3.12 -17.85
N GLY A 20 -4.66 2.97 -17.23
CA GLY A 20 -3.83 4.08 -16.72
C GLY A 20 -4.48 4.92 -15.61
N LYS A 21 -5.71 4.57 -15.19
CA LYS A 21 -6.46 5.27 -14.14
C LYS A 21 -6.02 4.86 -12.74
N ILE A 22 -5.65 3.59 -12.58
CA ILE A 22 -5.23 3.00 -11.31
C ILE A 22 -3.73 3.24 -11.13
N GLN A 23 -3.32 3.63 -9.93
CA GLN A 23 -1.91 3.82 -9.59
C GLN A 23 -1.53 3.06 -8.33
N ILE A 24 -0.24 2.79 -8.20
CA ILE A 24 0.34 2.26 -6.95
C ILE A 24 0.06 3.26 -5.83
N ASN A 25 -0.23 2.74 -4.64
CA ASN A 25 -0.70 3.47 -3.45
C ASN A 25 -2.16 3.92 -3.49
N ASP A 26 -2.95 3.56 -4.52
CA ASP A 26 -4.39 3.78 -4.46
C ASP A 26 -5.05 2.80 -3.48
N ARG A 27 -6.05 3.26 -2.74
CA ARG A 27 -6.86 2.43 -1.86
C ARG A 27 -8.15 2.03 -2.57
N ILE A 28 -8.44 0.73 -2.62
CA ILE A 28 -9.71 0.22 -3.12
C ILE A 28 -10.74 0.33 -1.99
N VAL A 29 -11.77 1.14 -2.22
CA VAL A 29 -12.86 1.34 -1.26
C VAL A 29 -14.11 0.55 -1.63
N GLU A 30 -14.39 0.38 -2.93
CA GLU A 30 -15.55 -0.39 -3.40
C GLU A 30 -15.25 -1.14 -4.70
N VAL A 31 -15.94 -2.27 -4.89
CA VAL A 31 -15.86 -3.16 -6.06
C VAL A 31 -17.28 -3.52 -6.50
N ASP A 32 -17.66 -3.19 -7.73
CA ASP A 32 -19.00 -3.43 -8.29
C ASP A 32 -20.15 -2.96 -7.38
N GLY A 33 -19.93 -1.85 -6.66
CA GLY A 33 -20.88 -1.29 -5.70
C GLY A 33 -20.85 -1.94 -4.31
N HIS A 34 -19.96 -2.92 -4.07
CA HIS A 34 -19.72 -3.49 -2.75
C HIS A 34 -18.55 -2.79 -2.05
N SER A 35 -18.81 -2.22 -0.88
CA SER A 35 -17.76 -1.62 -0.06
C SER A 35 -16.83 -2.68 0.50
N LEU A 36 -15.52 -2.49 0.30
CA LEU A 36 -14.46 -3.33 0.87
C LEU A 36 -13.96 -2.78 2.22
N GLN A 37 -14.67 -1.83 2.83
CA GLN A 37 -14.26 -1.26 4.11
C GLN A 37 -14.36 -2.31 5.22
N GLY A 38 -13.23 -2.61 5.87
CA GLY A 38 -13.16 -3.62 6.92
C GLY A 38 -12.92 -5.05 6.41
N TYR A 39 -12.86 -5.26 5.10
CA TYR A 39 -12.54 -6.55 4.51
C TYR A 39 -11.05 -6.85 4.70
N SER A 40 -10.75 -8.12 4.96
CA SER A 40 -9.39 -8.62 4.89
C SER A 40 -8.90 -8.69 3.45
N ASN A 41 -7.58 -8.79 3.27
CA ASN A 41 -6.99 -8.97 1.94
C ASN A 41 -7.58 -10.19 1.20
N HIS A 42 -7.82 -11.28 1.92
CA HIS A 42 -8.37 -12.50 1.34
C HIS A 42 -9.80 -12.30 0.84
N GLU A 43 -10.68 -11.73 1.66
CA GLU A 43 -12.08 -11.49 1.28
C GLU A 43 -12.18 -10.51 0.11
N ALA A 44 -11.35 -9.47 0.09
CA ALA A 44 -11.30 -8.54 -1.05
C ALA A 44 -10.89 -9.23 -2.35
N VAL A 45 -9.94 -10.18 -2.29
CA VAL A 45 -9.53 -10.99 -3.45
C VAL A 45 -10.66 -11.91 -3.89
N GLU A 46 -11.41 -12.51 -2.97
CA GLU A 46 -12.58 -13.32 -3.31
C GLU A 46 -13.66 -12.50 -4.00
N VAL A 47 -13.96 -11.30 -3.50
CA VAL A 47 -14.91 -10.38 -4.15
C VAL A 47 -14.42 -10.07 -5.56
N LEU A 48 -13.18 -9.63 -5.73
CA LEU A 48 -12.58 -9.37 -7.05
C LEU A 48 -12.57 -10.59 -7.97
N ARG A 49 -12.42 -11.81 -7.44
CA ARG A 49 -12.49 -13.04 -8.25
C ARG A 49 -13.92 -13.42 -8.62
N SER A 50 -14.89 -13.10 -7.77
CA SER A 50 -16.31 -13.34 -8.01
C SER A 50 -16.88 -12.40 -9.08
N THR A 51 -16.27 -11.22 -9.25
CA THR A 51 -16.65 -10.28 -10.30
C THR A 51 -16.38 -10.83 -11.72
N GLY A 52 -17.14 -10.31 -12.68
CA GLY A 52 -17.14 -10.79 -14.06
C GLY A 52 -15.99 -10.21 -14.90
N GLN A 53 -16.20 -10.20 -16.22
CA GLN A 53 -15.23 -9.70 -17.19
C GLN A 53 -15.01 -8.18 -17.11
N ILE A 54 -15.98 -7.45 -16.54
CA ILE A 54 -15.93 -6.00 -16.30
C ILE A 54 -16.14 -5.80 -14.80
N VAL A 55 -15.28 -4.96 -14.21
CA VAL A 55 -15.32 -4.65 -12.77
C VAL A 55 -15.27 -3.14 -12.61
N LEU A 56 -16.19 -2.60 -11.83
CA LEU A 56 -16.21 -1.18 -11.45
C LEU A 56 -15.49 -1.02 -10.11
N LEU A 57 -14.41 -0.23 -10.10
CA LEU A 57 -13.62 0.02 -8.89
C LEU A 57 -13.76 1.48 -8.46
N CYS A 58 -14.10 1.69 -7.19
CA CYS A 58 -13.97 2.99 -6.53
C CYS A 58 -12.64 3.03 -5.78
N LEU A 59 -11.83 4.04 -6.08
CA LEU A 59 -10.48 4.22 -5.56
C LEU A 59 -10.36 5.54 -4.79
N GLU A 60 -9.62 5.52 -3.69
CA GLU A 60 -9.24 6.71 -2.93
C GLU A 60 -7.73 6.91 -3.06
N ARG A 61 -7.32 8.08 -3.58
CA ARG A 61 -5.91 8.46 -3.74
C ARG A 61 -5.55 9.54 -2.72
N TYR A 62 -4.60 9.21 -1.84
CA TYR A 62 -4.00 10.20 -0.96
C TYR A 62 -2.94 10.98 -1.74
N LEU A 63 -3.19 12.24 -2.04
CA LEU A 63 -2.25 13.06 -2.82
C LEU A 63 -1.13 13.65 -1.95
N ARG A 64 -1.42 14.01 -0.68
CA ARG A 64 -0.50 14.70 0.24
C ARG A 64 -0.90 14.46 1.70
N GLY A 65 0.02 14.72 2.63
CA GLY A 65 -0.23 14.76 4.07
C GLY A 65 0.19 13.49 4.82
N PRO A 66 -0.05 13.44 6.15
CA PRO A 66 0.49 12.38 7.01
C PRO A 66 -0.03 10.99 6.64
N LYS A 67 -1.25 10.88 6.12
CA LYS A 67 -1.80 9.60 5.61
C LYS A 67 -1.02 9.07 4.40
N TYR A 68 -0.59 9.96 3.50
CA TYR A 68 0.19 9.57 2.33
C TYR A 68 1.58 9.05 2.74
N GLU A 69 2.26 9.78 3.63
CA GLU A 69 3.57 9.37 4.16
C GLU A 69 3.48 8.02 4.88
N GLN A 70 2.46 7.84 5.72
CA GLN A 70 2.25 6.58 6.42
C GLN A 70 1.97 5.41 5.45
N LEU A 71 1.26 5.67 4.35
CA LEU A 71 0.99 4.65 3.33
C LEU A 71 2.25 4.27 2.56
N GLN A 72 3.07 5.25 2.17
CA GLN A 72 4.36 5.00 1.56
C GLN A 72 5.27 4.16 2.48
N GLN A 73 5.33 4.54 3.77
CA GLN A 73 6.13 3.80 4.76
C GLN A 73 5.67 2.35 4.90
N ALA A 74 4.36 2.11 4.93
CA ALA A 74 3.78 0.77 5.07
C ALA A 74 4.04 -0.11 3.83
N ILE A 75 3.93 0.47 2.62
CA ILE A 75 4.18 -0.25 1.37
C ILE A 75 5.67 -0.59 1.25
N ALA A 76 6.56 0.38 1.53
CA ALA A 76 8.01 0.16 1.56
C ALA A 76 8.41 -0.90 2.60
N ALA A 77 7.86 -0.85 3.82
CA ALA A 77 8.11 -1.85 4.85
C ALA A 77 7.64 -3.26 4.44
N SER A 78 6.59 -3.36 3.61
CA SER A 78 6.11 -4.65 3.08
C SER A 78 7.02 -5.25 2.00
N GLU A 79 7.80 -4.43 1.29
CA GLU A 79 8.74 -4.88 0.24
C GLU A 79 10.08 -5.33 0.82
N LEU A 80 10.45 -4.83 2.00
CA LEU A 80 11.67 -5.21 2.74
C LEU A 80 11.66 -6.62 3.36
N ARG A 81 10.62 -7.44 3.16
CA ARG A 81 10.57 -8.83 3.69
C ARG A 81 11.21 -9.89 2.76
N VAL A 82 12.17 -9.50 1.94
CA VAL A 82 13.24 -10.42 1.51
C VAL A 82 14.26 -10.46 2.66
N PRO A 83 14.70 -11.63 3.17
CA PRO A 83 15.46 -11.68 4.41
C PRO A 83 16.82 -11.02 4.21
N GLN A 84 17.04 -9.87 4.84
CA GLN A 84 18.35 -9.23 4.92
C GLN A 84 18.63 -8.82 6.37
N PRO A 85 19.66 -9.39 7.02
CA PRO A 85 20.11 -8.96 8.34
C PRO A 85 20.96 -7.71 8.15
N SER A 86 20.33 -6.55 8.14
CA SER A 86 21.04 -5.27 8.16
C SER A 86 20.81 -4.63 9.52
N SER A 87 21.72 -5.02 10.42
CA SER A 87 22.19 -4.36 11.63
C SER A 87 21.40 -3.14 12.16
N PRO A 88 21.09 -3.08 13.48
CA PRO A 88 20.47 -1.92 14.08
C PRO A 88 21.41 -0.73 13.90
N SER A 89 20.99 0.28 13.14
CA SER A 89 21.73 1.54 13.12
C SER A 89 21.62 2.16 14.50
N LEU A 90 22.76 2.17 15.18
CA LEU A 90 22.95 2.64 16.55
C LEU A 90 22.29 3.99 16.75
N THR A 91 21.54 4.06 17.84
CA THR A 91 21.21 5.24 18.62
C THR A 91 22.28 6.33 18.49
N SER A 92 21.97 7.39 17.74
CA SER A 92 22.75 8.63 17.76
C SER A 92 22.50 9.33 19.09
N LEU A 93 23.28 9.01 20.11
CA LEU A 93 23.37 9.82 21.32
C LEU A 93 24.07 11.16 20.99
N PRO A 94 23.65 12.28 21.59
CA PRO A 94 24.22 13.59 21.27
C PRO A 94 25.63 13.73 21.84
N SER A 95 26.50 14.36 21.06
CA SER A 95 27.88 14.69 21.40
C SER A 95 27.95 15.79 22.46
N PHE A 96 28.83 15.64 23.45
CA PHE A 96 29.46 16.76 24.15
C PHE A 96 30.98 16.52 24.28
N PRO A 97 31.80 17.59 24.23
CA PRO A 97 33.25 17.48 24.07
C PRO A 97 34.03 17.74 25.38
N ILE A 98 35.36 17.65 25.26
CA ILE A 98 36.43 18.39 26.01
C ILE A 98 37.15 17.69 27.19
N SER A 99 38.48 17.57 26.95
CA SER A 99 39.67 17.76 27.83
C SER A 99 39.80 16.92 29.11
N ALA A 100 41.00 16.51 29.56
CA ALA A 100 42.37 16.99 29.37
C ALA A 100 43.37 15.82 29.44
#